data_AF-A0A179INM1-F1
#
_entry.id   AF-A0A179INM1-F1
#
_cell.length_a   1.000
_cell.length_b   1.000
_cell.length_c   1.000
_cell.angle_alpha   90.00
_cell.angle_beta   90.00
_cell.angle_gamma   90.00
#
_symmetry.space_group_name_H-M   'P 1'
#
loop_
_entity.id
_entity.type
_entity.pdbx_description
1 polymer ?
#
loop_
_entity_poly.entity_id
_entity_poly.type
_entity_poly.pdbx_seq_one_letter_code
_entity_poly.pdbx_strand_id
1 'polypeptide(L)'
;MSRRRVQVIYAPLQESPCGLQSIFLAGTTTNTADSTDWRETLSLLLAERPITIYNPYRADWDSTWHEDAGFAPFREQVEWELD
;
A
#
# COMPACT_ATOMS: atom_id res chain seq x y z
N MET A 1 12.88 14.44 -21.46
CA MET A 1 12.63 13.00 -21.27
C MET A 1 11.92 12.83 -19.94
N SER A 2 10.64 12.42 -19.97
CA SER A 2 9.78 12.41 -18.79
C SER A 2 10.32 11.42 -17.76
N ARG A 3 10.74 11.94 -16.60
CA ARG A 3 11.20 11.15 -15.46
C ARG A 3 10.05 10.25 -15.03
N ARG A 4 10.10 8.95 -15.33
CA ARG A 4 9.16 8.00 -14.74
C ARG A 4 9.37 8.05 -13.22
N ARG A 5 8.38 8.61 -12.53
CA ARG A 5 8.33 8.72 -11.07
C ARG A 5 7.84 7.40 -10.50
N VAL A 6 8.02 7.21 -9.20
CA VAL A 6 7.41 6.09 -8.48
C VAL A 6 5.90 6.03 -8.72
N GLN A 7 5.34 4.84 -8.85
CA GLN A 7 3.91 4.59 -8.74
C GLN A 7 3.64 4.00 -7.37
N VAL A 8 2.65 4.51 -6.65
CA VAL A 8 2.17 3.92 -5.39
C VAL A 8 0.75 3.44 -5.62
N ILE A 9 0.53 2.15 -5.43
CA ILE A 9 -0.79 1.50 -5.52
C ILE A 9 -1.20 1.19 -4.09
N TYR A 10 -2.32 1.77 -3.66
CA TYR A 10 -2.88 1.54 -2.33
C TYR A 10 -3.91 0.41 -2.39
N ALA A 11 -3.99 -0.42 -1.36
CA ALA A 11 -5.07 -1.37 -1.25
C ALA A 11 -6.44 -0.65 -1.20
N PRO A 12 -7.50 -1.20 -1.84
CA PRO A 12 -7.55 -2.45 -2.60
C PRO A 12 -7.38 -2.24 -4.12
N LEU A 13 -6.79 -1.13 -4.57
CA LEU A 13 -6.72 -0.79 -5.99
C LEU A 13 -5.90 -1.82 -6.78
N GLN A 14 -6.47 -2.22 -7.92
CA GLN A 14 -5.88 -3.17 -8.86
C GLN A 14 -5.42 -2.42 -10.11
N GLU A 15 -4.19 -1.92 -10.07
CA GLU A 15 -3.57 -1.17 -11.16
C GLU A 15 -2.37 -1.95 -11.72
N SER A 16 -2.16 -1.87 -13.04
CA SER A 16 -0.97 -2.48 -13.65
C SER A 16 0.30 -1.76 -13.19
N PRO A 17 1.35 -2.50 -12.75
CA PRO A 17 2.61 -1.89 -12.38
C PRO A 17 3.28 -1.27 -13.61
N CYS A 18 3.71 0.00 -13.49
CA CYS A 18 4.44 0.71 -14.54
C CYS A 18 5.95 0.86 -14.27
N GLY A 19 6.41 0.45 -13.08
CA GLY A 19 7.81 0.37 -12.71
C GLY A 19 8.56 -0.82 -13.34
N LEU A 20 9.89 -0.77 -13.29
CA LEU A 20 10.77 -1.88 -13.68
C LEU A 20 10.86 -2.96 -12.59
N GLN A 21 10.59 -2.57 -11.35
CA GLN A 21 10.58 -3.44 -10.18
C GLN A 21 9.42 -3.07 -9.27
N SER A 22 8.99 -4.03 -8.46
CA SER A 22 7.89 -3.87 -7.51
C SER A 22 8.37 -4.11 -6.09
N ILE A 23 7.85 -3.33 -5.14
CA ILE A 23 8.11 -3.48 -3.70
C ILE A 23 6.76 -3.49 -2.97
N PHE A 24 6.56 -4.46 -2.07
CA PHE A 24 5.42 -4.51 -1.18
C PHE A 24 5.79 -4.03 0.23
N LEU A 25 5.02 -3.09 0.79
CA LEU A 25 5.27 -2.49 2.09
C LEU A 25 4.66 -3.33 3.23
N ALA A 26 5.18 -4.53 3.45
CA ALA A 26 4.77 -5.39 4.56
C ALA A 26 5.15 -4.76 5.92
N GLY A 27 4.23 -4.82 6.89
CA GLY A 27 4.48 -4.37 8.25
C GLY A 27 3.29 -3.63 8.86
N THR A 28 3.54 -2.87 9.93
CA THR A 28 2.50 -2.15 10.66
C THR A 28 1.78 -1.17 9.74
N THR A 29 0.47 -1.35 9.60
CA THR A 29 -0.40 -0.47 8.82
C THR A 29 -1.06 0.63 9.64
N THR A 30 -1.08 0.47 10.97
CA THR A 30 -1.59 1.45 11.92
C THR A 30 -0.61 2.61 12.06
N ASN A 31 -1.08 3.82 11.79
CA ASN A 31 -0.32 5.03 12.08
C ASN A 31 -0.58 5.45 13.53
N THR A 32 0.46 5.52 14.35
CA THR A 32 0.36 6.11 15.69
C THR A 32 0.62 7.61 15.59
N ALA A 33 -0.22 8.42 16.26
CA ALA A 33 -0.16 9.89 16.18
C ALA A 33 1.23 10.50 16.50
N ASP A 34 2.08 9.74 17.19
CA ASP A 34 3.42 10.17 17.63
C ASP A 34 4.55 9.79 16.66
N SER A 35 4.27 9.15 15.52
CA SER A 35 5.29 8.74 14.56
C SER A 35 4.99 9.16 13.12
N THR A 36 6.04 9.50 12.37
CA THR A 36 5.92 9.74 10.93
C THR A 36 5.61 8.42 10.23
N ASP A 37 4.63 8.42 9.32
CA ASP A 37 4.30 7.22 8.54
C ASP A 37 5.53 6.75 7.76
N TRP A 38 6.02 5.57 8.12
CA TRP A 38 7.21 4.99 7.52
C TRP A 38 7.00 4.66 6.03
N ARG A 39 5.75 4.38 5.62
CA ARG A 39 5.39 4.05 4.24
C ARG A 39 5.48 5.27 3.35
N GLU A 40 4.98 6.41 3.84
CA GLU A 40 5.12 7.70 3.17
C GLU A 40 6.58 8.12 3.11
N THR A 41 7.33 7.96 4.21
CA THR A 41 8.76 8.27 4.25
C THR A 41 9.55 7.46 3.22
N LEU A 42 9.30 6.15 3.14
CA LEU A 42 9.97 5.27 2.18
C LEU A 42 9.55 5.59 0.74
N SER A 43 8.27 5.85 0.50
CA SER A 43 7.76 6.23 -0.83
C SER A 43 8.40 7.53 -1.34
N LEU A 44 8.59 8.51 -0.45
CA LEU A 44 9.30 9.76 -0.76
C LEU A 44 10.78 9.51 -1.07
N LEU A 45 11.47 8.68 -0.30
CA LEU A 45 12.88 8.32 -0.56
C LEU A 45 13.07 7.62 -1.90
N LEU A 46 12.04 6.92 -2.38
CA LEU A 46 12.05 6.17 -3.63
C LEU A 46 11.39 6.92 -4.80
N ALA A 47 10.93 8.16 -4.59
CA ALA A 47 10.07 8.89 -5.53
C ALA A 47 10.64 9.05 -6.95
N GLU A 48 11.96 9.05 -7.08
CA GLU A 48 12.68 9.25 -8.32
C GLU A 48 13.10 7.93 -9.01
N ARG A 49 12.73 6.78 -8.43
CA ARG A 49 13.04 5.46 -8.98
C ARG A 49 11.89 4.95 -9.86
N PRO A 50 12.19 4.24 -10.96
CA PRO A 50 11.18 3.64 -11.81
C PRO A 50 10.66 2.34 -11.18
N ILE A 51 10.00 2.44 -10.03
CA ILE A 51 9.46 1.30 -9.29
C ILE A 51 7.97 1.48 -9.03
N THR A 52 7.28 0.36 -8.81
CA THR A 52 5.91 0.34 -8.30
C THR A 52 5.95 -0.09 -6.83
N ILE A 53 5.29 0.67 -5.97
CA ILE A 53 5.15 0.38 -4.54
C ILE A 53 3.71 -0.06 -4.30
N TYR A 54 3.54 -1.22 -3.66
CA TYR A 54 2.27 -1.70 -3.15
C TYR A 54 2.19 -1.34 -1.66
N ASN A 55 1.29 -0.41 -1.34
CA ASN A 55 1.06 0.06 0.02
C ASN A 55 -0.24 -0.54 0.57
N PRO A 56 -0.19 -1.45 1.55
CA PRO A 56 -1.39 -2.09 2.10
C PRO A 56 -2.25 -1.15 2.95
N TYR A 57 -1.88 0.12 3.11
CA TYR A 57 -2.68 1.08 3.87
C TYR A 57 -4.07 1.30 3.26
N ARG A 58 -5.09 1.10 4.10
CA ARG A 58 -6.48 1.46 3.82
C ARG A 58 -6.93 2.58 4.74
N ALA A 59 -7.29 3.72 4.16
CA ALA A 59 -7.79 4.88 4.90
C ALA A 59 -9.21 4.68 5.44
N ASP A 60 -9.96 3.72 4.90
CA ASP A 60 -11.30 3.32 5.30
C ASP A 60 -11.32 2.17 6.32
N TRP A 61 -10.15 1.70 6.76
CA TRP A 61 -10.04 0.74 7.85
C TRP A 61 -10.38 1.43 9.18
N ASP A 62 -11.40 0.91 9.86
CA ASP A 62 -11.81 1.40 11.18
C ASP A 62 -12.09 0.25 12.15
N SER A 63 -12.53 0.57 13.37
CA SER A 63 -12.81 -0.42 14.41
C SER A 63 -14.06 -1.26 14.17
N THR A 64 -14.85 -0.97 13.12
CA THR A 64 -16.02 -1.78 12.73
C THR A 64 -15.64 -2.96 11.85
N TRP A 65 -14.41 -2.97 11.33
CA TRP A 65 -13.92 -4.08 10.52
C TRP A 65 -13.73 -5.33 11.36
N HIS A 66 -14.25 -6.44 10.84
CA HIS A 66 -14.08 -7.74 11.44
C HIS A 66 -13.02 -8.52 10.66
N GLU A 67 -11.99 -9.02 11.36
CA GLU A 67 -10.96 -9.90 10.81
C GLU A 67 -11.52 -11.32 10.56
N ASP A 68 -12.56 -11.39 9.75
CA ASP A 68 -13.31 -12.60 9.41
C ASP A 68 -13.32 -12.77 7.89
N ALA A 69 -13.04 -13.97 7.40
CA ALA A 69 -12.97 -14.25 5.96
C ALA A 69 -14.33 -14.03 5.24
N GLY A 70 -15.45 -14.07 5.94
CA GLY A 70 -16.77 -13.72 5.41
C GLY A 70 -17.03 -12.21 5.33
N PHE A 71 -16.24 -11.38 6.01
CA PHE A 71 -16.36 -9.93 5.94
C PHE A 71 -15.65 -9.40 4.70
N ALA A 72 -16.44 -8.96 3.72
CA ALA A 72 -15.95 -8.64 2.37
C ALA A 72 -14.78 -7.63 2.34
N PRO A 73 -14.78 -6.51 3.11
CA PRO A 73 -13.65 -5.57 3.11
C PRO A 73 -12.34 -6.19 3.65
N PHE A 74 -12.43 -7.01 4.70
CA PHE A 74 -11.26 -7.70 5.24
C PHE A 74 -10.74 -8.76 4.28
N ARG A 75 -11.65 -9.57 3.69
CA ARG A 75 -11.26 -10.56 2.69
C ARG A 75 -10.59 -9.91 1.48
N GLU A 76 -11.12 -8.79 0.98
CA GLU A 76 -10.53 -8.05 -0.14
C GLU A 76 -9.11 -7.55 0.19
N GLN A 77 -8.88 -7.07 1.42
CA GLN A 77 -7.54 -6.70 1.86
C GLN A 77 -6.59 -7.91 1.83
N VAL A 78 -7.00 -9.03 2.44
CA VAL A 78 -6.16 -10.24 2.52
C VAL A 78 -5.87 -10.81 1.14
N GLU A 79 -6.87 -10.85 0.25
CA GLU A 79 -6.69 -11.28 -1.13
C GLU A 79 -5.73 -10.35 -1.88
N TRP A 80 -5.83 -9.03 -1.70
CA TRP A 80 -4.91 -8.05 -2.30
C TRP A 80 -3.47 -8.18 -1.80
N GLU A 81 -3.26 -8.52 -0.53
CA GLU A 81 -1.91 -8.71 0.03
C GLU A 81 -1.22 -10.02 -0.41
N LEU A 82 -2.00 -11.00 -0.90
CA LEU A 82 -1.51 -12.34 -1.24
C LEU A 82 -1.34 -12.61 -2.75
N ASP A 83 -1.94 -11.79 -3.61
CA ASP A 83 -1.81 -11.88 -5.08
C ASP A 83 -0.46 -11.32 -5.59
#